data_AF-A0AAE1CER0-F1
#
_entry.id   AF-A0AAE1CER0-F1
#
_cell.length_a   1.000
_cell.length_b   1.000
_cell.length_c   1.000
_cell.angle_alpha   90.00
_cell.angle_beta   90.00
_cell.angle_gamma   90.00
#
_symmetry.space_group_name_H-M   'P 1'
#
loop_
_entity.id
_entity.type
_entity.pdbx_description
1 polymer ?
#
loop_
_entity_poly.entity_id
_entity_poly.type
_entity_poly.pdbx_seq_one_letter_code
_entity_poly.pdbx_strand_id
1 'polypeptide(L)'
;MCVHVLWRSLVEGVWGETVIVYVHVIWRSLVEGVWGETVIVYVHVIWRSLVEGVWGETVIVYVHVLWRSLVEGVWGETVIVYVHVIWRSLVEGVWGETVIVYVHVIWRSLVEGVWGEAVNMSVHVLWRSLLEGVWGEAVNMSVHVLWRSLLKGVWGEAVNMSVHVLWRSLLEGVWGEAVNMSVHVLWRSLLEGVWGETVNMCVHVLWRSV
;
A
#
# COMPACT_ATOMS: atom_id res chain seq x y z
N MET A 1 -15.10 20.02 -2.16
CA MET A 1 -15.50 20.05 -3.58
C MET A 1 -15.99 18.66 -4.02
N CYS A 2 -17.03 18.58 -4.85
CA CYS A 2 -17.51 17.32 -5.41
C CYS A 2 -17.57 17.40 -6.94
N VAL A 3 -17.08 16.38 -7.65
CA VAL A 3 -17.07 16.28 -9.10
C VAL A 3 -17.74 14.97 -9.54
N HIS A 4 -18.76 15.08 -10.38
CA HIS A 4 -19.45 13.94 -10.99
C HIS A 4 -19.50 14.14 -12.50
N VAL A 5 -18.75 13.35 -13.26
CA VAL A 5 -18.70 13.48 -14.73
C VAL A 5 -18.55 12.13 -15.40
N LEU A 6 -19.05 12.00 -16.63
CA LEU A 6 -18.95 10.74 -17.36
C LEU A 6 -17.56 10.51 -17.95
N TRP A 7 -16.91 11.55 -18.47
CA TRP A 7 -15.73 11.37 -19.32
C TRP A 7 -14.41 11.69 -18.63
N ARG A 8 -14.17 12.95 -18.26
CA ARG A 8 -12.90 13.38 -17.68
C ARG A 8 -13.13 14.38 -16.56
N SER A 9 -12.46 14.18 -15.43
CA SER A 9 -12.30 15.19 -14.39
C SER A 9 -10.83 15.56 -14.23
N LEU A 10 -10.60 16.84 -13.96
CA LEU A 10 -9.35 17.36 -13.45
C LEU A 10 -9.68 18.14 -12.17
N VAL A 11 -9.03 17.79 -11.07
CA VAL A 11 -9.00 18.58 -9.84
C VAL A 11 -7.55 18.90 -9.59
N GLU A 12 -7.21 20.18 -9.65
CA GLU A 12 -5.82 20.63 -9.57
C GLU A 12 -5.74 21.85 -8.65
N GLY A 13 -4.69 21.90 -7.82
CA GLY A 13 -4.36 23.09 -7.03
C GLY A 13 -5.46 23.46 -6.04
N VAL A 14 -5.85 22.51 -5.17
CA VAL A 14 -6.84 22.77 -4.13
C VAL A 14 -6.13 22.99 -2.80
N TRP A 15 -6.35 24.14 -2.17
CA TRP A 15 -5.69 24.53 -0.92
C TRP A 15 -6.67 25.08 0.13
N GLY A 16 -6.41 24.82 1.41
CA GLY A 16 -7.13 25.38 2.56
C GLY A 16 -6.82 24.64 3.85
N GLU A 17 -7.27 25.12 5.01
CA GLU A 17 -7.09 24.43 6.30
C GLU A 17 -7.69 23.01 6.26
N THR A 18 -8.93 22.89 5.81
CA THR A 18 -9.60 21.61 5.56
C THR A 18 -9.98 21.48 4.10
N VAL A 19 -9.43 20.49 3.42
CA VAL A 19 -9.72 20.19 2.01
C VAL A 19 -10.36 18.82 1.89
N ILE A 20 -11.58 18.80 1.33
CA ILE A 20 -12.30 17.55 1.04
C ILE A 20 -12.62 17.50 -0.44
N VAL A 21 -12.14 16.47 -1.13
CA VAL A 21 -12.33 16.26 -2.57
C VAL A 21 -13.07 14.94 -2.79
N TYR A 22 -14.23 15.01 -3.44
CA TYR A 22 -14.96 13.82 -3.92
C TYR A 22 -14.98 13.80 -5.44
N VAL A 23 -14.57 12.67 -6.03
CA VAL A 23 -14.57 12.49 -7.48
C VAL A 23 -15.25 11.17 -7.84
N HIS A 24 -16.27 11.26 -8.70
CA HIS A 24 -16.91 10.10 -9.32
C HIS A 24 -16.86 10.24 -10.84
N VAL A 25 -16.11 9.37 -11.52
CA VAL A 25 -15.95 9.41 -12.98
C VAL A 25 -16.03 8.05 -13.63
N ILE A 26 -16.64 7.94 -14.81
CA ILE A 26 -16.62 6.67 -15.55
C ILE A 26 -15.24 6.45 -16.20
N TRP A 27 -14.75 7.42 -16.98
CA TRP A 27 -13.60 7.16 -17.84
C TRP A 27 -12.21 7.57 -17.27
N ARG A 28 -11.94 8.86 -16.99
CA ARG A 28 -10.64 9.27 -16.43
C ARG A 28 -10.75 10.35 -15.36
N SER A 29 -10.00 10.19 -14.29
CA SER A 29 -9.82 11.20 -13.25
C SER A 29 -8.34 11.49 -13.02
N LEU A 30 -8.03 12.77 -12.86
CA LEU A 30 -6.80 13.28 -12.29
C LEU A 30 -7.17 14.17 -11.09
N VAL A 31 -6.60 13.85 -9.92
CA VAL A 31 -6.57 14.71 -8.74
C VAL A 31 -5.11 14.99 -8.45
N GLU A 32 -4.71 16.25 -8.55
CA GLU A 32 -3.31 16.66 -8.45
C GLU A 32 -3.18 17.88 -7.54
N GLY A 33 -2.15 17.90 -6.69
CA GLY A 33 -1.79 19.08 -5.90
C GLY A 33 -2.92 19.49 -4.95
N VAL A 34 -3.24 18.62 -3.98
CA VAL A 34 -4.24 18.89 -2.93
C VAL A 34 -3.52 19.09 -1.60
N TRP A 35 -3.71 20.26 -0.98
CA TRP A 35 -2.91 20.72 0.16
C TRP A 35 -3.79 21.28 1.28
N GLY A 36 -3.48 20.98 2.54
CA GLY A 36 -4.14 21.57 3.71
C GLY A 36 -3.63 21.03 5.03
N GLU A 37 -4.16 21.47 6.17
CA GLU A 37 -3.86 20.82 7.46
C GLU A 37 -4.55 19.45 7.50
N THR A 38 -5.82 19.39 7.14
CA THR A 38 -6.57 18.14 6.93
C THR A 38 -6.99 17.99 5.47
N VAL A 39 -6.53 16.92 4.83
CA VAL A 39 -6.87 16.61 3.44
C VAL A 39 -7.55 15.25 3.35
N ILE A 40 -8.74 15.23 2.74
CA ILE A 40 -9.50 14.01 2.51
C ILE A 40 -9.87 13.90 1.03
N VAL A 41 -9.41 12.84 0.38
CA VAL A 41 -9.64 12.58 -1.05
C VAL A 41 -10.38 11.26 -1.21
N TYR A 42 -11.56 11.32 -1.82
CA TYR A 42 -12.35 10.15 -2.21
C TYR A 42 -12.48 10.09 -3.72
N VAL A 43 -12.01 8.99 -4.31
CA VAL A 43 -12.07 8.77 -5.76
C VAL A 43 -12.75 7.45 -6.08
N HIS A 44 -13.81 7.52 -6.86
CA HIS A 44 -14.47 6.36 -7.45
C HIS A 44 -14.42 6.48 -8.98
N VAL A 45 -13.66 5.60 -9.64
CA VAL A 45 -13.51 5.63 -11.09
C VAL A 45 -13.70 4.25 -11.72
N ILE A 46 -14.39 4.17 -12.86
CA ILE A 46 -14.50 2.88 -13.56
C ILE A 46 -13.18 2.54 -14.28
N TRP A 47 -12.63 3.46 -15.09
CA TRP A 47 -11.54 3.10 -15.99
C TRP A 47 -10.12 3.52 -15.55
N ARG A 48 -9.81 4.82 -15.36
CA ARG A 48 -8.47 5.23 -14.88
C ARG A 48 -8.50 6.37 -13.88
N SER A 49 -7.80 6.19 -12.76
CA SER A 49 -7.58 7.23 -11.76
C SER A 49 -6.09 7.48 -11.57
N LEU A 50 -5.74 8.75 -11.43
CA LEU A 50 -4.46 9.23 -10.90
C LEU A 50 -4.76 10.19 -9.74
N VAL A 51 -4.21 9.90 -8.57
CA VAL A 51 -4.16 10.80 -7.42
C VAL A 51 -2.70 11.08 -7.15
N GLU A 52 -2.28 12.33 -7.28
CA GLU A 52 -0.88 12.73 -7.21
C GLU A 52 -0.72 13.96 -6.32
N GLY A 53 0.31 13.95 -5.47
CA GLY A 53 0.67 15.12 -4.68
C GLY A 53 -0.44 15.56 -3.71
N VAL A 54 -0.73 14.71 -2.72
CA VAL A 54 -1.68 15.01 -1.63
C VAL A 54 -0.92 15.23 -0.33
N TRP A 55 -1.03 16.42 0.26
CA TRP A 55 -0.17 16.90 1.34
C TRP A 55 -0.96 17.52 2.49
N GLY A 56 -0.59 17.20 3.73
CA GLY A 56 -1.13 17.88 4.92
C GLY A 56 -0.64 17.33 6.23
N GLU A 57 -1.10 17.82 7.37
CA GLU A 57 -0.80 17.18 8.67
C GLU A 57 -1.53 15.85 8.77
N THR A 58 -2.82 15.83 8.45
CA THR A 58 -3.63 14.61 8.33
C THR A 58 -4.08 14.43 6.89
N VAL A 59 -3.67 13.34 6.26
CA VAL A 59 -4.06 12.99 4.89
C VAL A 59 -4.78 11.65 4.85
N ILE A 60 -5.97 11.65 4.26
CA ILE A 60 -6.78 10.44 4.08
C ILE A 60 -7.17 10.30 2.62
N VAL A 61 -6.74 9.21 1.99
CA VAL A 61 -7.01 8.92 0.57
C VAL A 61 -7.77 7.60 0.45
N TYR A 62 -8.95 7.66 -0.15
CA TYR A 62 -9.76 6.49 -0.49
C TYR A 62 -9.92 6.40 -1.99
N VAL A 63 -9.49 5.28 -2.57
CA VAL A 63 -9.57 5.05 -4.01
C VAL A 63 -10.25 3.73 -4.31
N HIS A 64 -11.33 3.79 -5.09
CA HIS A 64 -12.02 2.62 -5.62
C HIS A 64 -12.04 2.68 -7.15
N VAL A 65 -11.35 1.74 -7.80
CA VAL A 65 -11.23 1.73 -9.27
C VAL A 65 -11.42 0.35 -9.87
N LEU A 66 -12.17 0.22 -10.97
CA LEU A 66 -12.30 -1.09 -11.61
C LEU A 66 -11.04 -1.44 -12.43
N TRP A 67 -10.51 -0.52 -13.25
CA TRP A 67 -9.45 -0.89 -14.20
C TRP A 67 -8.02 -0.49 -13.81
N ARG A 68 -7.67 0.80 -13.68
CA ARG A 68 -6.31 1.20 -13.27
C ARG A 68 -6.30 2.36 -12.30
N SER A 69 -5.56 2.20 -11.20
CA SER A 69 -5.29 3.26 -10.25
C SER A 69 -3.79 3.49 -10.08
N LEU A 70 -3.42 4.76 -9.97
CA LEU A 70 -2.14 5.23 -9.48
C LEU A 70 -2.42 6.22 -8.34
N VAL A 71 -1.82 5.97 -7.18
CA VAL A 71 -1.75 6.90 -6.05
C VAL A 71 -0.27 7.18 -5.81
N GLU A 72 0.14 8.42 -5.97
CA GLU A 72 1.55 8.81 -5.93
C GLU A 72 1.74 10.05 -5.06
N GLY A 73 2.76 10.04 -4.21
CA GLY A 73 3.15 11.21 -3.42
C GLY A 73 2.05 11.64 -2.45
N VAL A 74 1.80 10.82 -1.43
CA VAL A 74 0.90 11.13 -0.31
C VAL A 74 1.71 11.38 0.96
N TRP A 75 1.64 12.59 1.51
CA TRP A 75 2.57 13.07 2.54
C TRP A 75 1.82 13.74 3.70
N GLY A 76 2.21 13.41 4.94
CA GLY A 76 1.73 14.13 6.12
C GLY A 76 2.25 13.58 7.43
N GLU A 77 1.86 14.15 8.57
CA GLU A 77 2.20 13.55 9.87
C GLU A 77 1.44 12.24 10.06
N THR A 78 0.13 12.27 9.80
CA THR A 78 -0.72 11.07 9.75
C THR A 78 -1.23 10.84 8.34
N VAL A 79 -0.87 9.71 7.74
CA VAL A 79 -1.29 9.32 6.39
C VAL A 79 -2.07 8.01 6.42
N ILE A 80 -3.26 8.04 5.84
CA ILE A 80 -4.14 6.88 5.74
C ILE A 80 -4.56 6.68 4.28
N VAL A 81 -4.16 5.55 3.69
CA VAL A 81 -4.44 5.24 2.29
C VAL A 81 -5.21 3.93 2.19
N TYR A 82 -6.40 3.98 1.59
CA TYR A 82 -7.22 2.83 1.28
C TYR A 82 -7.39 2.71 -0.23
N VAL A 83 -6.97 1.59 -0.78
CA VAL A 83 -7.06 1.32 -2.22
C VAL A 83 -7.77 0.01 -2.47
N HIS A 84 -8.87 0.08 -3.22
CA HIS A 84 -9.58 -1.09 -3.72
C HIS A 84 -9.61 -1.05 -5.25
N VAL A 85 -8.93 -2.01 -5.89
CA VAL A 85 -8.87 -2.05 -7.36
C VAL A 85 -9.10 -3.44 -7.92
N ILE A 86 -9.90 -3.57 -8.98
CA ILE A 86 -10.07 -4.89 -9.61
C ILE A 86 -8.84 -5.28 -10.43
N TRP A 87 -8.38 -4.43 -11.36
CA TRP A 87 -7.38 -4.88 -12.34
C TRP A 87 -5.92 -4.50 -12.04
N ARG A 88 -5.55 -3.22 -11.93
CA ARG A 88 -4.17 -2.82 -11.59
C ARG A 88 -4.10 -1.62 -10.66
N SER A 89 -3.34 -1.77 -9.58
CA SER A 89 -3.02 -0.69 -8.65
C SER A 89 -1.51 -0.47 -8.58
N LEU A 90 -1.11 0.79 -8.53
CA LEU A 90 0.19 1.25 -8.07
C LEU A 90 -0.05 2.27 -6.96
N VAL A 91 0.61 2.06 -5.81
CA VAL A 91 0.71 3.03 -4.72
C VAL A 91 2.19 3.30 -4.54
N GLU A 92 2.60 4.56 -4.67
CA GLU A 92 4.02 4.93 -4.67
C GLU A 92 4.23 6.18 -3.81
N GLY A 93 5.25 6.15 -2.95
CA GLY A 93 5.63 7.31 -2.15
C GLY A 93 4.55 7.73 -1.16
N VAL A 94 4.33 6.91 -0.13
CA VAL A 94 3.45 7.23 1.02
C VAL A 94 4.31 7.50 2.25
N TRP A 95 4.22 8.70 2.81
CA TRP A 95 5.17 9.19 3.82
C TRP A 95 4.48 9.87 4.99
N GLY A 96 4.90 9.56 6.21
CA GLY A 96 4.52 10.32 7.40
C GLY A 96 5.12 9.85 8.70
N GLU A 97 4.72 10.41 9.83
CA GLU A 97 5.11 9.86 11.14
C GLU A 97 4.31 8.58 11.40
N THR A 98 2.99 8.65 11.21
CA THR A 98 2.10 7.48 11.25
C THR A 98 1.53 7.20 9.86
N VAL A 99 1.84 6.03 9.32
CA VAL A 99 1.38 5.60 8.00
C VAL A 99 0.53 4.34 8.09
N ILE A 100 -0.69 4.42 7.57
CA ILE A 100 -1.64 3.31 7.53
C ILE A 100 -2.04 3.05 6.08
N VAL A 101 -1.73 1.87 5.56
CA VAL A 101 -1.99 1.51 4.16
C VAL A 101 -2.78 0.21 4.07
N TYR A 102 -3.95 0.28 3.43
CA TYR A 102 -4.78 -0.89 3.13
C TYR A 102 -4.97 -1.02 1.62
N VAL A 103 -4.50 -2.14 1.07
CA VAL A 103 -4.60 -2.41 -0.37
C VAL A 103 -5.32 -3.72 -0.60
N HIS A 104 -6.45 -3.65 -1.31
CA HIS A 104 -7.19 -4.80 -1.78
C HIS A 104 -7.27 -4.81 -3.31
N VAL A 105 -6.63 -5.80 -3.94
CA VAL A 105 -6.56 -5.87 -5.40
C VAL A 105 -6.84 -7.27 -5.93
N ILE A 106 -7.67 -7.38 -6.97
CA ILE A 106 -7.94 -8.69 -7.56
C ILE A 106 -6.74 -9.16 -8.40
N TRP A 107 -6.26 -8.36 -9.35
CA TRP A 107 -5.31 -8.86 -10.35
C TRP A 107 -3.83 -8.49 -10.12
N ARG A 108 -3.44 -7.21 -10.08
CA ARG A 108 -2.04 -6.84 -9.82
C ARG A 108 -1.92 -5.61 -8.94
N SER A 109 -1.15 -5.74 -7.86
CA SER A 109 -0.76 -4.64 -6.99
C SER A 109 0.75 -4.46 -6.99
N LEU A 110 1.17 -3.21 -7.07
CA LEU A 110 2.50 -2.75 -6.71
C LEU A 110 2.34 -1.68 -5.61
N VAL A 111 3.08 -1.83 -4.53
CA VAL A 111 3.25 -0.78 -3.51
C VAL A 111 4.75 -0.55 -3.36
N GLU A 112 5.16 0.70 -3.48
CA GLU A 112 6.57 1.08 -3.47
C GLU A 112 6.78 2.32 -2.59
N GLY A 113 7.79 2.27 -1.72
CA GLY A 113 8.18 3.42 -0.90
C GLY A 113 7.10 3.84 0.11
N VAL A 114 6.93 3.06 1.17
CA VAL A 114 6.02 3.38 2.29
C VAL A 114 6.84 3.62 3.54
N TRP A 115 6.97 4.88 3.98
CA TRP A 115 7.88 5.27 5.05
C TRP A 115 7.18 6.01 6.18
N GLY A 116 7.54 5.68 7.42
CA GLY A 116 7.17 6.48 8.58
C GLY A 116 7.61 5.89 9.90
N GLU A 117 7.62 6.66 11.00
CA GLU A 117 8.02 6.15 12.32
C GLU A 117 7.17 4.91 12.71
N ALA A 118 5.86 4.99 12.55
CA ALA A 118 4.94 3.88 12.72
C ALA A 118 4.23 3.53 11.40
N VAL A 119 4.54 2.37 10.82
CA VAL A 119 3.90 1.86 9.62
C VAL A 119 3.00 0.68 9.95
N ASN A 120 1.72 0.78 9.60
CA ASN A 120 0.78 -0.34 9.63
C ASN A 120 0.23 -0.59 8.23
N MET A 121 0.52 -1.77 7.67
CA MET A 121 0.12 -2.09 6.31
C MET A 121 -0.55 -3.46 6.20
N SER A 122 -1.64 -3.49 5.45
CA SER A 122 -2.36 -4.71 5.10
C SER A 122 -2.59 -4.79 3.60
N VAL A 123 -2.16 -5.90 3.01
CA VAL A 123 -2.25 -6.13 1.57
C VAL A 123 -2.94 -7.46 1.30
N HIS A 124 -4.04 -7.39 0.56
CA HIS A 124 -4.83 -8.54 0.12
C HIS A 124 -4.87 -8.57 -1.41
N VAL A 125 -4.28 -9.60 -2.03
CA VAL A 125 -4.24 -9.70 -3.49
C VAL A 125 -4.57 -11.10 -3.99
N LEU A 126 -5.46 -11.25 -4.98
CA LEU A 126 -5.74 -12.59 -5.50
C LEU A 126 -4.61 -13.09 -6.41
N TRP A 127 -4.13 -12.29 -7.35
CA TRP A 127 -3.21 -12.80 -8.38
C TRP A 127 -1.72 -12.44 -8.22
N ARG A 128 -1.31 -11.17 -8.27
CA ARG A 128 0.11 -10.80 -8.05
C ARG A 128 0.29 -9.57 -7.20
N SER A 129 1.10 -9.68 -6.16
CA SER A 129 1.55 -8.57 -5.32
C SER A 129 3.07 -8.43 -5.42
N LEU A 130 3.53 -7.19 -5.57
CA LEU A 130 4.90 -6.76 -5.32
C LEU A 130 4.85 -5.64 -4.29
N LEU A 131 5.54 -5.79 -3.16
CA LEU A 131 5.81 -4.69 -2.24
C LEU A 131 7.31 -4.46 -2.20
N GLU A 132 7.72 -3.20 -2.30
CA GLU A 132 9.13 -2.80 -2.34
C GLU A 132 9.37 -1.59 -1.45
N GLY A 133 10.30 -1.72 -0.50
CA GLY A 133 10.73 -0.60 0.34
C GLY A 133 9.67 -0.13 1.33
N VAL A 134 9.50 -0.87 2.43
CA VAL A 134 8.72 -0.43 3.60
C VAL A 134 9.69 -0.11 4.72
N TRP A 135 9.59 1.09 5.30
CA TRP A 135 10.51 1.53 6.34
C TRP A 135 9.79 2.23 7.48
N GLY A 136 10.19 1.93 8.71
CA GLY A 136 9.80 2.71 9.88
C GLY A 136 10.58 2.36 11.13
N GLU A 137 10.33 3.01 12.25
CA GLU A 137 10.85 2.52 13.54
C GLU A 137 10.05 1.29 13.97
N ALA A 138 8.73 1.36 13.92
CA ALA A 138 7.81 0.26 14.15
C ALA A 138 7.03 -0.09 12.88
N VAL A 139 7.24 -1.30 12.35
CA VAL A 139 6.56 -1.80 11.16
C VAL A 139 5.67 -2.98 11.52
N ASN A 140 4.36 -2.84 11.29
CA ASN A 140 3.39 -3.92 11.41
C ASN A 140 2.77 -4.24 10.03
N MET A 141 2.95 -5.46 9.56
CA MET A 141 2.58 -5.84 8.19
C MET A 141 1.80 -7.15 8.14
N SER A 142 0.72 -7.17 7.34
CA SER A 142 0.00 -8.37 6.96
C SER A 142 -0.14 -8.46 5.45
N VAL A 143 0.27 -9.59 4.88
CA VAL A 143 0.23 -9.82 3.43
C VAL A 143 -0.46 -11.15 3.15
N HIS A 144 -1.59 -11.09 2.45
CA HIS A 144 -2.37 -12.25 2.03
C HIS A 144 -2.48 -12.29 0.52
N VAL A 145 -1.89 -13.31 -0.11
CA VAL A 145 -1.89 -13.45 -1.57
C VAL A 145 -2.25 -14.85 -2.03
N LEU A 146 -3.18 -15.03 -2.97
CA LEU A 146 -3.47 -16.39 -3.43
C LEU A 146 -2.37 -16.92 -4.36
N TRP A 147 -1.93 -16.15 -5.36
CA TRP A 147 -1.07 -16.70 -6.41
C TRP A 147 0.42 -16.36 -6.31
N ARG A 148 0.85 -15.10 -6.45
CA ARG A 148 2.29 -14.75 -6.31
C ARG A 148 2.51 -13.51 -5.47
N SER A 149 3.31 -13.62 -4.42
CA SER A 149 3.80 -12.50 -3.63
C SER A 149 5.31 -12.37 -3.79
N LEU A 150 5.77 -11.13 -3.95
CA LEU A 150 7.16 -10.72 -3.84
C LEU A 150 7.21 -9.56 -2.86
N LEU A 151 8.00 -9.69 -1.79
CA LEU A 151 8.29 -8.62 -0.86
C LEU A 151 9.78 -8.37 -0.85
N LYS A 152 10.18 -7.11 -1.00
CA LYS A 152 11.56 -6.69 -1.06
C LYS A 152 11.79 -5.52 -0.13
N GLY A 153 12.67 -5.69 0.85
CA GLY A 153 13.06 -4.63 1.76
C GLY A 153 11.94 -4.23 2.70
N VAL A 154 11.95 -4.80 3.90
CA VAL A 154 11.22 -4.28 5.05
C VAL A 154 12.23 -3.95 6.13
N TRP A 155 12.23 -2.71 6.61
CA TRP A 155 13.15 -2.27 7.65
C TRP A 155 12.37 -1.60 8.77
N GLY A 156 12.66 -1.95 10.02
CA GLY A 156 12.49 -1.03 11.14
C GLY A 156 13.22 -1.44 12.39
N GLU A 157 13.20 -0.67 13.46
CA GLU A 157 13.75 -1.12 14.74
C GLU A 157 12.95 -2.32 15.27
N ALA A 158 11.62 -2.24 15.22
CA ALA A 158 10.69 -3.31 15.53
C ALA A 158 9.86 -3.68 14.29
N VAL A 159 10.02 -4.91 13.79
CA VAL A 159 9.26 -5.44 12.65
C VAL A 159 8.38 -6.59 13.08
N ASN A 160 7.06 -6.45 12.94
CA ASN A 160 6.08 -7.52 13.12
C ASN A 160 5.39 -7.82 11.79
N MET A 161 5.60 -9.02 11.23
CA MET A 161 5.09 -9.34 9.90
C MET A 161 4.41 -10.72 9.84
N SER A 162 3.27 -10.77 9.15
CA SER A 162 2.57 -12.00 8.79
C SER A 162 2.40 -12.09 7.26
N VAL A 163 2.79 -13.22 6.69
CA VAL A 163 2.70 -13.46 5.24
C VAL A 163 2.02 -14.79 5.00
N HIS A 164 0.87 -14.75 4.32
CA HIS A 164 0.10 -15.93 3.94
C HIS A 164 -0.03 -15.98 2.42
N VAL A 165 0.53 -17.02 1.81
CA VAL A 165 0.49 -17.18 0.35
C VAL A 165 0.08 -18.60 -0.05
N LEU A 166 -0.88 -18.78 -0.96
CA LEU A 166 -1.19 -20.15 -1.40
C LEU A 166 -0.11 -20.68 -2.35
N TRP A 167 0.21 -19.97 -3.43
CA TRP A 167 1.05 -20.58 -4.48
C TRP A 167 2.55 -20.29 -4.40
N ARG A 168 3.00 -19.04 -4.60
CA ARG A 168 4.45 -18.72 -4.53
C ARG A 168 4.72 -17.44 -3.76
N SER A 169 5.62 -17.52 -2.78
CA SER A 169 6.16 -16.37 -2.05
C SER A 169 7.66 -16.25 -2.24
N LEU A 170 8.14 -15.04 -2.46
CA LEU A 170 9.54 -14.66 -2.31
C LEU A 170 9.60 -13.47 -1.34
N LEU A 171 10.40 -13.64 -0.28
CA LEU A 171 10.71 -12.63 0.72
C LEU A 171 12.20 -12.34 0.64
N GLU A 172 12.57 -11.09 0.37
CA GLU A 172 13.95 -10.67 0.23
C GLU A 172 14.20 -9.45 1.12
N GLY A 173 15.07 -9.60 2.11
CA GLY A 173 15.51 -8.52 2.99
C GLY A 173 14.46 -8.05 3.99
N VAL A 174 14.55 -8.58 5.21
CA VAL A 174 13.89 -8.00 6.39
C VAL A 174 14.93 -7.67 7.44
N TRP A 175 14.92 -6.43 7.93
CA TRP A 175 15.91 -5.92 8.87
C TRP A 175 15.25 -5.22 10.04
N GLY A 176 15.76 -5.49 11.24
CA GLY A 176 15.42 -4.71 12.42
C GLY A 176 16.08 -5.18 13.69
N GLU A 177 16.11 -4.37 14.74
CA GLU A 177 16.64 -4.80 16.04
C GLU A 177 15.82 -5.96 16.61
N ALA A 178 14.49 -5.86 16.51
CA ALA A 178 13.54 -6.90 16.89
C ALA A 178 12.63 -7.27 15.71
N VAL A 179 12.76 -8.50 15.21
CA VAL A 179 11.96 -9.04 14.11
C VAL A 179 11.10 -10.19 14.61
N ASN A 180 9.78 -10.05 14.53
CA ASN A 180 8.79 -11.10 14.74
C ASN A 180 8.06 -11.40 13.44
N MET A 181 8.21 -12.61 12.90
CA MET A 181 7.71 -12.96 11.58
C MET A 181 7.02 -14.33 11.54
N SER A 182 5.86 -14.38 10.88
CA SER A 182 5.19 -15.62 10.50
C SER A 182 4.99 -15.69 8.99
N VAL A 183 5.39 -16.81 8.38
CA VAL A 183 5.25 -17.05 6.94
C VAL A 183 4.58 -18.39 6.73
N HIS A 184 3.38 -18.37 6.16
CA HIS A 184 2.61 -19.56 5.83
C HIS A 184 2.42 -19.64 4.32
N VAL A 185 3.00 -20.67 3.70
CA VAL A 185 2.89 -20.88 2.26
C VAL A 185 2.40 -22.28 1.94
N LEU A 186 1.42 -22.42 1.04
CA LEU A 186 0.93 -23.74 0.68
C LEU A 186 1.88 -24.47 -0.29
N TRP A 187 2.45 -23.81 -1.29
CA TRP A 187 3.18 -24.50 -2.37
C TRP A 187 4.69 -24.22 -2.54
N ARG A 188 5.17 -22.97 -2.61
CA ARG A 188 6.63 -22.69 -2.64
C ARG A 188 6.95 -21.35 -1.99
N SER A 189 7.90 -21.35 -1.06
CA SER A 189 8.45 -20.15 -0.44
C SER A 189 9.95 -20.10 -0.62
N LEU A 190 10.48 -18.90 -0.87
CA LEU A 190 11.89 -18.57 -0.77
C LEU A 190 12.00 -17.35 0.15
N LEU A 191 12.92 -17.42 1.11
CA LEU A 191 13.19 -16.37 2.09
C LEU A 191 14.69 -16.14 2.12
N GLU A 192 15.09 -14.91 1.82
CA GLU A 192 16.49 -14.50 1.67
C GLU A 192 16.74 -13.26 2.52
N GLY A 193 17.57 -13.40 3.55
CA GLY A 193 17.98 -12.28 4.42
C GLY A 193 16.89 -11.85 5.41
N VAL A 194 17.02 -12.32 6.65
CA VAL A 194 16.32 -11.77 7.81
C VAL A 194 17.38 -11.50 8.86
N TRP A 195 17.46 -10.26 9.32
CA TRP A 195 18.54 -9.78 10.18
C TRP A 195 17.99 -8.97 11.34
N GLY A 196 18.58 -9.20 12.51
CA GLY A 196 18.27 -8.45 13.72
C GLY A 196 19.02 -8.94 14.94
N GLU A 197 18.99 -8.14 16.01
CA GLU A 197 19.53 -8.55 17.31
C GLU A 197 18.67 -9.67 17.90
N THR A 198 17.35 -9.54 17.74
CA THR A 198 16.37 -10.56 18.12
C THR A 198 15.49 -10.92 16.93
N VAL A 199 15.49 -12.19 16.55
CA VAL A 199 14.68 -12.70 15.44
C VAL A 199 13.85 -13.88 15.93
N ASN A 200 12.53 -13.69 15.98
CA ASN A 200 11.54 -14.75 16.18
C ASN A 200 10.81 -15.01 14.86
N MET A 201 11.05 -16.18 14.26
CA MET A 201 10.48 -16.50 12.96
C MET A 201 9.87 -17.89 12.93
N CYS A 202 8.66 -17.99 12.38
CA CYS A 202 7.98 -19.24 12.09
C CYS A 202 7.67 -19.33 10.58
N VAL A 203 8.22 -20.34 9.90
CA VAL A 203 7.95 -20.60 8.48
C VAL A 203 7.28 -21.96 8.33
N HIS A 204 6.06 -21.98 7.79
CA HIS A 204 5.32 -23.20 7.48
C HIS A 204 5.08 -23.30 5.99
N VAL A 205 5.62 -24.35 5.36
CA VAL A 205 5.39 -24.64 3.94
C VAL A 205 4.77 -26.03 3.80
N LEU A 206 3.53 -26.12 3.30
CA LEU A 206 2.82 -27.41 3.27
C LEU A 206 3.35 -28.36 2.19
N TRP A 207 3.66 -27.83 1.01
CA TRP A 207 4.19 -28.62 -0.11
C TRP A 207 5.54 -28.06 -0.53
N ARG A 208 6.54 -28.91 -0.76
CA ARG A 208 7.84 -28.51 -1.33
C ARG A 208 8.22 -29.54 -2.39
N SER A 209 8.04 -29.21 -3.67
CA SER A 209 8.64 -30.01 -4.74
C SER A 209 10.10 -29.56 -4.92
N VAL A 210 11.04 -30.47 -4.65
CA VAL A 210 12.48 -30.34 -4.88
C VAL A 210 12.77 -29.98 -6.34
#